data_AF-A0A952WAA9-F1
#
_entry.id   AF-A0A952WAA9-F1
#
_cell.length_a   1.000
_cell.length_b   1.000
_cell.length_c   1.000
_cell.angle_alpha   90.00
_cell.angle_beta   90.00
_cell.angle_gamma   90.00
#
_symmetry.space_group_name_H-M   'P 1'
#
loop_
_entity.id
_entity.type
_entity.pdbx_description
1 polymer ?
#
loop_
_entity_poly.entity_id
_entity_poly.type
_entity_poly.pdbx_seq_one_letter_code
_entity_poly.pdbx_strand_id
1 'polypeptide(L)'
;MSRREEHLDPDRLVAAAEAALRAAVDVAEHTGGPWPYPADLMGTPLQPDFLSEFTRWEIEQACEFLVRLGAIEKPSPRKAA
;
A
#
# COMPACT_ATOMS: atom_id res chain seq x y z
N MET A 1 -23.10 19.63 -4.74
CA MET A 1 -22.98 18.35 -5.46
C MET A 1 -21.97 18.50 -6.59
N SER A 2 -20.78 17.90 -6.42
CA SER A 2 -20.01 17.29 -7.53
C SER A 2 -19.09 16.25 -6.90
N ARG A 3 -19.52 15.00 -6.93
CA ARG A 3 -18.88 13.82 -6.30
C ARG A 3 -17.88 13.19 -7.27
N ARG A 4 -16.94 13.99 -7.79
CA ARG A 4 -16.20 13.64 -9.03
C ARG A 4 -14.67 13.54 -8.94
N GLU A 5 -14.03 13.74 -7.79
CA GLU A 5 -12.55 13.79 -7.74
C GLU A 5 -11.91 13.05 -6.54
N GLU A 6 -12.47 11.92 -6.10
CA GLU A 6 -11.83 11.09 -5.06
C GLU A 6 -11.13 9.84 -5.61
N HIS A 7 -10.88 9.77 -6.92
CA HIS A 7 -10.19 8.63 -7.53
C HIS A 7 -8.82 9.06 -8.03
N LEU A 8 -7.82 8.20 -7.81
CA LEU A 8 -6.52 8.37 -8.45
C LEU A 8 -6.68 8.32 -9.97
N ASP A 9 -5.82 9.09 -10.63
CA ASP A 9 -5.52 8.86 -12.04
C ASP A 9 -5.06 7.40 -12.24
N PRO A 10 -5.52 6.69 -13.31
CA PRO A 10 -5.19 5.28 -13.52
C PRO A 10 -3.69 4.99 -13.59
N ASP A 11 -2.91 5.83 -14.27
CA ASP A 11 -1.46 5.60 -14.40
C ASP A 11 -0.79 5.80 -13.04
N ARG A 12 -1.26 6.80 -12.29
CA ARG A 12 -0.80 7.03 -10.91
C ARG A 12 -1.18 5.87 -9.98
N LEU A 13 -2.36 5.27 -10.15
CA LEU A 13 -2.80 4.11 -9.36
C LEU A 13 -1.91 2.89 -9.63
N VAL A 14 -1.59 2.62 -10.90
CA VAL A 14 -0.71 1.52 -11.28
C VAL A 14 0.69 1.74 -10.71
N ALA A 15 1.25 2.94 -10.84
CA ALA A 15 2.56 3.26 -10.25
C ALA A 15 2.57 3.09 -8.72
N ALA A 16 1.53 3.56 -8.03
CA ALA A 16 1.40 3.40 -6.59
C ALA A 16 1.22 1.91 -6.19
N ALA A 17 0.52 1.11 -7.00
CA ALA A 17 0.35 -0.32 -6.77
C ALA A 17 1.64 -1.12 -6.95
N GLU A 18 2.43 -0.82 -7.98
CA GLU A 18 3.76 -1.41 -8.15
C GLU A 18 4.69 -1.06 -6.99
N ALA A 19 4.72 0.21 -6.57
CA ALA A 19 5.49 0.65 -5.42
C ALA A 19 5.04 -0.03 -4.12
N ALA A 20 3.72 -0.11 -3.88
CA ALA A 20 3.17 -0.76 -2.70
C ALA A 20 3.56 -2.24 -2.64
N LEU A 21 3.43 -2.98 -3.74
CA LEU A 21 3.78 -4.39 -3.80
C LEU A 21 5.28 -4.60 -3.59
N ARG A 22 6.11 -3.80 -4.26
CA ARG A 22 7.56 -3.83 -4.08
C ARG A 22 7.96 -3.57 -2.63
N ALA A 23 7.34 -2.58 -1.98
CA ALA A 23 7.65 -2.28 -0.58
C ALA A 23 7.34 -3.45 0.35
N ALA A 24 6.24 -4.18 0.13
CA ALA A 24 5.95 -5.37 0.92
C ALA A 24 7.02 -6.46 0.74
N VAL A 25 7.46 -6.70 -0.50
CA VAL A 25 8.52 -7.67 -0.79
C VAL A 25 9.84 -7.24 -0.17
N ASP A 26 10.30 -6.02 -0.45
CA ASP A 26 11.59 -5.50 0.01
C ASP A 26 11.68 -5.53 1.56
N VAL A 27 10.61 -5.16 2.26
CA VAL A 27 10.59 -5.19 3.74
C VAL A 27 10.51 -6.61 4.29
N ALA A 28 9.75 -7.50 3.64
CA ALA A 28 9.70 -8.91 4.06
C ALA A 28 11.07 -9.59 3.91
N GLU A 29 11.76 -9.35 2.79
CA GLU A 29 13.11 -9.84 2.55
C GLU A 29 14.11 -9.25 3.54
N HIS A 30 14.01 -7.95 3.83
CA HIS A 30 14.89 -7.27 4.78
C HIS A 30 14.72 -7.75 6.23
N THR A 31 13.48 -8.04 6.63
CA THR A 31 13.15 -8.44 8.01
C THR A 31 13.13 -9.96 8.22
N GLY A 32 13.11 -10.75 7.14
CA GLY A 32 12.85 -12.19 7.19
C GLY A 32 11.43 -12.53 7.65
N GLY A 33 10.51 -11.56 7.59
CA GLY A 33 9.15 -11.63 8.11
C GLY A 33 8.09 -11.90 7.04
N PRO A 34 6.81 -11.94 7.43
CA PRO A 34 5.71 -11.95 6.47
C PRO A 34 5.65 -10.63 5.69
N TRP A 35 4.94 -10.65 4.56
CA TRP A 35 4.66 -9.44 3.80
C TRP A 35 3.85 -8.47 4.64
N PRO A 36 4.37 -7.26 4.93
CA PRO A 36 3.60 -6.24 5.62
C PRO A 36 2.53 -5.67 4.69
N TYR A 37 1.47 -5.11 5.28
CA TYR A 37 0.51 -4.32 4.51
C TYR A 37 1.17 -2.98 4.12
N PRO A 38 1.27 -2.63 2.83
CA PRO A 38 2.09 -1.49 2.40
C PRO A 38 1.72 -0.14 3.03
N ALA A 39 0.43 0.11 3.26
CA ALA A 39 -0.02 1.35 3.91
C ALA A 39 0.47 1.48 5.37
N ASP A 40 0.76 0.35 6.04
CA ASP A 40 1.31 0.35 7.40
C ASP A 40 2.79 0.73 7.41
N LEU A 41 3.49 0.65 6.27
CA LEU A 41 4.88 1.10 6.15
C LEU A 41 5.00 2.62 6.10
N MET A 42 3.96 3.31 5.61
CA MET A 42 3.98 4.77 5.46
C MET A 42 4.24 5.47 6.80
N GLY A 43 5.24 6.35 6.83
CA GLY A 43 5.69 7.10 8.00
C GLY A 43 6.50 6.28 9.02
N THR A 44 6.80 5.02 8.74
CA THR A 44 7.59 4.16 9.65
C THR A 44 9.08 4.20 9.29
N PRO A 45 9.97 3.82 10.22
CA PRO A 45 11.39 3.63 9.91
C PRO A 45 11.68 2.55 8.85
N LEU A 46 10.70 1.69 8.56
CA LEU A 46 10.79 0.64 7.54
C LEU A 46 10.24 1.09 6.18
N GLN A 47 9.80 2.35 6.05
CA GLN A 47 9.36 2.91 4.77
C GLN A 47 10.54 2.92 3.78
N PRO A 48 10.44 2.22 2.63
CA PRO A 48 11.43 2.36 1.58
C PRO A 48 11.39 3.76 0.95
N ASP A 49 12.54 4.29 0.55
CA ASP A 49 12.67 5.66 0.03
C ASP A 49 11.72 5.95 -1.15
N PHE A 50 11.57 5.00 -2.08
CA PHE A 50 10.70 5.13 -3.25
C PHE A 50 9.21 5.25 -2.88
N LEU A 51 8.80 4.78 -1.71
CA LEU A 51 7.42 4.90 -1.24
C LEU A 51 7.09 6.35 -0.84
N SER A 52 8.12 7.18 -0.61
CA SER A 52 7.98 8.61 -0.28
C SER A 52 7.53 9.47 -1.47
N GLU A 53 7.58 8.94 -2.69
CA GLU A 53 7.03 9.60 -3.89
C GLU A 53 5.50 9.61 -3.91
N PHE A 54 4.88 8.84 -3.00
CA PHE A 54 3.44 8.69 -2.88
C PHE A 54 2.97 9.15 -1.51
N THR A 55 1.77 9.68 -1.47
CA THR A 55 1.06 10.00 -0.24
C THR A 55 0.50 8.72 0.39
N ARG A 56 0.23 8.76 1.70
CA ARG A 56 -0.47 7.66 2.40
C ARG A 56 -1.78 7.30 1.69
N TRP A 57 -2.54 8.30 1.28
CA TRP A 57 -3.81 8.10 0.59
C TRP A 57 -3.64 7.35 -0.74
N GLU A 58 -2.64 7.70 -1.56
CA GLU A 58 -2.35 6.99 -2.81
C GLU A 58 -2.01 5.51 -2.57
N ILE A 59 -1.21 5.23 -1.53
CA ILE A 59 -0.85 3.86 -1.15
C ILE A 59 -2.07 3.10 -0.60
N GLU A 60 -2.97 3.75 0.12
CA GLU A 60 -4.24 3.14 0.57
C GLU A 60 -5.12 2.76 -0.62
N GLN A 61 -5.28 3.64 -1.61
CA GLN A 61 -6.03 3.34 -2.85
C GLN A 61 -5.38 2.20 -3.64
N ALA A 62 -4.05 2.20 -3.76
CA ALA A 62 -3.30 1.12 -4.38
C ALA A 62 -3.49 -0.22 -3.65
N CYS A 63 -3.48 -0.23 -2.32
CA CYS A 63 -3.75 -1.43 -1.54
C CYS A 63 -5.18 -1.94 -1.75
N GLU A 64 -6.19 -1.07 -1.78
CA GLU A 64 -7.56 -1.48 -2.10
C GLU A 64 -7.66 -2.12 -3.49
N PHE A 65 -6.95 -1.56 -4.47
CA PHE A 65 -6.87 -2.11 -5.81
C PHE A 65 -6.21 -3.50 -5.82
N LEU A 66 -5.05 -3.65 -5.17
CA LEU A 66 -4.34 -4.94 -5.07
C LEU A 66 -5.14 -6.01 -4.32
N VAL A 67 -5.89 -5.64 -3.28
CA VAL A 67 -6.81 -6.56 -2.57
C VAL A 67 -7.93 -7.03 -3.49
N ARG A 68 -8.51 -6.15 -4.32
CA ARG A 68 -9.55 -6.54 -5.30
C ARG A 68 -9.01 -7.50 -6.36
N LEU A 69 -7.72 -7.39 -6.71
CA LEU A 69 -7.04 -8.33 -7.60
C LEU A 69 -6.66 -9.65 -6.92
N GLY A 70 -6.71 -9.73 -5.59
CA GLY A 70 -6.22 -10.88 -4.83
C GLY A 70 -4.69 -10.97 -4.76
N ALA A 71 -3.99 -9.87 -5.03
CA ALA A 71 -2.52 -9.82 -4.98
C ALA A 71 -1.97 -9.71 -3.55
N ILE A 72 -2.72 -9.05 -2.65
CA ILE A 72 -2.42 -8.95 -1.22
C ILE A 72 -3.69 -9.14 -0.41
N GLU A 73 -3.55 -9.57 0.85
CA GLU A 73 -4.67 -9.68 1.78
C GLU A 73 -4.86 -8.38 2.57
N LYS A 74 -6.11 -7.99 2.78
CA LYS A 74 -6.42 -6.87 3.68
C LYS A 74 -6.15 -7.31 5.11
N PRO A 75 -5.40 -6.54 5.93
CA PRO A 75 -5.19 -6.89 7.32
C PRO A 75 -6.54 -7.00 8.02
N SER A 76 -6.80 -8.17 8.61
CA SER A 76 -7.97 -8.33 9.46
C SER A 76 -7.77 -7.42 10.68
N PRO A 77 -8.78 -6.63 11.10
CA PRO A 77 -8.70 -5.94 12.38
C PRO A 77 -8.51 -7.02 13.44
N ARG A 78 -7.31 -7.08 14.02
CA ARG A 78 -7.02 -8.01 15.10
C ARG A 78 -7.95 -7.59 16.25
N LYS A 79 -8.88 -8.46 16.65
CA LYS A 79 -9.60 -8.28 17.92
C LYS A 79 -8.51 -8.12 18.98
N ALA A 80 -8.40 -6.93 19.56
CA ALA A 80 -7.60 -6.73 20.75
C ALA A 80 -8.15 -7.72 21.79
N ALA A 81 -7.32 -8.70 22.17
CA ALA A 81 -7.58 -9.65 23.24
C ALA A 81 -7.17 -9.03 24.57
#